data_AF-E6XJN6-F1
#
_entry.id   AF-E6XJN6-F1
#
_cell.length_a   1.000
_cell.length_b   1.000
_cell.length_c   1.000
_cell.angle_alpha   90.00
_cell.angle_beta   90.00
_cell.angle_gamma   90.00
#
_symmetry.space_group_name_H-M   'P 1'
#
loop_
_entity.id
_entity.type
_entity.pdbx_description
1 polymer ?
#
loop_
_entity_poly.entity_id
_entity_poly.type
_entity_poly.pdbx_seq_one_letter_code
_entity_poly.pdbx_strand_id
1 'polypeptide(L)'
;MKVKTILILPLLLSTSVFATQTFQVHSGICLGKQLVSQSSLVVKNNSKASMVLGNDLAYDVTINPQSDKQIAVNAILKVDDDSITSDMFVMERQKANI
;
A
#
# COMPACT_ATOMS: atom_id res chain seq x y z
N MET A 1 42.05 -38.70 -21.55
CA MET A 1 41.00 -37.74 -21.93
C MET A 1 40.09 -37.50 -20.73
N LYS A 2 39.71 -36.23 -20.53
CA LYS A 2 39.05 -35.69 -19.33
C LYS A 2 37.58 -36.11 -19.26
N VAL A 3 37.13 -36.65 -18.13
CA VAL A 3 35.69 -36.72 -17.80
C VAL A 3 35.44 -35.68 -16.72
N LYS A 4 34.57 -34.72 -17.05
CA LYS A 4 34.26 -33.52 -16.27
C LYS A 4 33.49 -33.91 -15.00
N THR A 5 34.01 -33.49 -13.84
CA THR A 5 33.28 -33.43 -12.58
C THR A 5 32.01 -32.61 -12.77
N ILE A 6 30.83 -33.23 -12.63
CA ILE A 6 29.56 -32.51 -12.56
C ILE A 6 29.34 -32.15 -11.10
N LEU A 7 29.65 -30.90 -10.77
CA LEU A 7 29.33 -30.28 -9.50
C LEU A 7 27.80 -30.02 -9.49
N ILE A 8 27.01 -30.88 -8.86
CA ILE A 8 25.58 -30.61 -8.65
C ILE A 8 25.48 -29.65 -7.46
N LEU A 9 25.42 -28.37 -7.79
CA LEU A 9 25.21 -27.28 -6.85
C LEU A 9 23.81 -27.45 -6.23
N PRO A 10 23.67 -27.60 -4.90
CA PRO A 10 22.35 -27.54 -4.29
C PRO A 10 21.83 -26.10 -4.45
N LEU A 11 20.83 -25.93 -5.32
CA LEU A 11 20.12 -24.66 -5.44
C LEU A 11 19.24 -24.51 -4.20
N LEU A 12 19.81 -23.94 -3.13
CA LEU A 12 19.07 -23.43 -1.99
C LEU A 12 18.23 -22.25 -2.46
N LEU A 13 17.05 -22.53 -3.01
CA LEU A 13 15.99 -21.54 -3.18
C LEU A 13 15.38 -21.29 -1.81
N SER A 14 16.05 -20.49 -0.98
CA SER A 14 15.37 -19.83 0.13
C SER A 14 14.50 -18.71 -0.48
N THR A 15 13.24 -19.01 -0.78
CA THR A 15 12.27 -17.94 -0.95
C THR A 15 11.98 -17.39 0.43
N SER A 16 12.67 -16.31 0.82
CA SER A 16 12.10 -15.42 1.81
C SER A 16 10.81 -14.86 1.21
N VAL A 17 9.68 -15.42 1.63
CA VAL A 17 8.37 -14.80 1.45
C VAL A 17 8.46 -13.49 2.22
N PHE A 18 8.79 -12.42 1.53
CA PHE A 18 8.60 -11.08 2.07
C PHE A 18 7.13 -11.02 2.45
N ALA A 19 6.86 -10.96 3.76
CA ALA A 19 5.56 -10.65 4.30
C ALA A 19 5.03 -9.48 3.48
N THR A 20 4.03 -9.75 2.63
CA THR A 20 3.47 -8.73 1.76
C THR A 20 2.97 -7.65 2.70
N GLN A 21 3.68 -6.53 2.78
CA GLN A 21 3.32 -5.46 3.70
C GLN A 21 1.95 -4.95 3.23
N THR A 22 0.92 -5.32 3.98
CA THR A 22 -0.45 -4.87 3.78
C THR A 22 -0.72 -3.75 4.76
N PHE A 23 -1.26 -2.65 4.26
CA PHE A 23 -1.62 -1.48 5.04
C PHE A 23 -3.14 -1.44 5.13
N GLN A 24 -3.65 -1.27 6.36
CA GLN A 24 -5.06 -0.96 6.54
C GLN A 24 -5.23 0.55 6.48
N VAL A 25 -5.90 1.02 5.44
CA VAL A 25 -6.15 2.44 5.18
C VAL A 25 -7.59 2.73 5.57
N HIS A 26 -7.77 3.64 6.52
CA HIS A 26 -9.07 4.13 6.94
C HIS A 26 -9.31 5.51 6.32
N SER A 27 -10.39 5.64 5.55
CA SER A 27 -10.73 6.89 4.87
C SER A 27 -12.11 7.35 5.29
N GLY A 28 -12.29 8.66 5.47
CA GLY A 28 -13.55 9.27 5.84
C GLY A 28 -13.84 10.49 4.98
N ILE A 29 -15.10 10.66 4.59
CA ILE A 29 -15.58 11.87 3.91
C ILE A 29 -16.32 12.71 4.95
N CYS A 30 -15.91 13.97 5.08
CA CYS A 30 -16.53 14.92 5.99
C CYS A 30 -17.23 16.04 5.22
N LEU A 31 -18.45 16.38 5.62
CA LEU A 31 -19.14 17.60 5.21
C LEU A 31 -19.05 18.60 6.37
N GLY A 32 -18.18 19.59 6.25
CA GLY A 32 -17.82 20.47 7.36
C GLY A 32 -17.19 19.69 8.51
N LYS A 33 -17.87 19.62 9.66
CA LYS A 33 -17.41 18.88 10.85
C LYS A 33 -18.06 17.50 11.01
N GLN A 34 -18.96 17.12 10.11
CA GLN A 34 -19.70 15.86 10.20
C GLN A 34 -19.08 14.81 9.27
N LEU A 35 -18.71 13.66 9.83
CA LEU A 35 -18.34 12.49 9.05
C LEU A 35 -19.60 11.91 8.38
N VAL A 36 -19.64 11.89 7.05
CA VAL A 36 -20.79 11.43 6.25
C VAL A 36 -20.57 10.05 5.64
N SER A 37 -19.32 9.62 5.48
CA SER A 37 -18.99 8.27 5.01
C SER A 37 -17.63 7.83 5.57
N GLN A 38 -17.47 6.54 5.82
CA GLN A 38 -16.22 5.94 6.28
C GLN A 38 -15.97 4.62 5.58
N SER A 39 -14.70 4.30 5.39
CA SER A 39 -14.28 3.07 4.74
C SER A 39 -12.95 2.56 5.26
N SER A 40 -12.69 1.28 5.01
CA SER A 40 -11.43 0.63 5.32
C SER A 40 -10.99 -0.25 4.15
N LEU A 41 -9.77 -0.05 3.68
CA LEU A 41 -9.15 -0.80 2.60
C LEU A 41 -7.89 -1.49 3.08
N VAL A 42 -7.67 -2.71 2.60
CA VAL A 42 -6.37 -3.38 2.75
C VAL A 42 -5.59 -3.16 1.46
N VAL A 43 -4.49 -2.43 1.56
CA VAL A 43 -3.66 -2.03 0.43
C VAL A 43 -2.35 -2.78 0.49
N LYS A 44 -2.00 -3.50 -0.58
CA LYS A 44 -0.68 -4.13 -0.68
C LYS A 44 0.35 -3.06 -1.02
N ASN A 45 1.56 -3.21 -0.47
CA ASN A 45 2.70 -2.39 -0.82
C ASN A 45 2.86 -2.24 -2.35
N ASN A 46 3.08 -1.00 -2.81
CA ASN A 46 3.29 -0.61 -4.20
C ASN A 46 2.13 -1.01 -5.13
N SER A 47 0.94 -1.23 -4.57
CA SER A 47 -0.25 -1.61 -5.31
C SER A 47 -1.34 -0.58 -5.07
N LYS A 48 -2.06 -0.27 -6.15
CA LYS A 48 -3.27 0.54 -6.07
C LYS A 48 -4.41 -0.29 -5.50
N ALA A 49 -5.10 0.24 -4.50
CA ALA A 49 -6.40 -0.24 -4.05
C ALA A 49 -7.45 0.81 -4.40
N SER A 50 -8.61 0.36 -4.84
CA SER A 50 -9.71 1.22 -5.26
C SER A 50 -10.95 0.89 -4.45
N MET A 51 -11.71 1.93 -4.12
CA MET A 51 -13.03 1.78 -3.52
C MET A 51 -14.01 2.74 -4.18
N VAL A 52 -15.24 2.28 -4.31
CA VAL A 52 -16.38 3.09 -4.74
C VAL A 52 -17.22 3.41 -3.51
N LEU A 53 -17.51 4.68 -3.31
CA LEU A 53 -18.21 5.26 -2.15
C LEU A 53 -19.52 5.90 -2.65
N GLY A 54 -20.48 5.08 -3.04
CA GLY A 54 -21.72 5.52 -3.69
C GLY A 54 -21.62 5.44 -5.21
N ASN A 55 -22.52 6.10 -5.93
CA ASN A 55 -22.61 5.95 -7.39
C ASN A 55 -21.54 6.76 -8.14
N ASP A 56 -21.20 7.94 -7.61
CA ASP A 56 -20.46 8.95 -8.38
C ASP A 56 -19.10 9.29 -7.75
N LEU A 57 -18.74 8.62 -6.66
CA LEU A 57 -17.53 8.90 -5.91
C LEU A 57 -16.66 7.64 -5.81
N ALA A 58 -15.42 7.75 -6.27
CA ALA A 58 -14.44 6.69 -6.17
C ALA A 58 -13.14 7.20 -5.54
N TYR A 59 -12.46 6.32 -4.83
CA TYR A 59 -11.25 6.61 -4.09
C TYR A 59 -10.19 5.55 -4.42
N ASP A 60 -9.13 5.99 -5.08
CA ASP A 60 -7.94 5.18 -5.33
C ASP A 60 -6.87 5.55 -4.30
N VAL A 61 -6.22 4.56 -3.69
CA VAL A 61 -5.04 4.75 -2.84
C VAL A 61 -3.92 3.84 -3.28
N THR A 62 -2.71 4.39 -3.31
CA THR A 62 -1.47 3.65 -3.46
C THR A 62 -0.58 3.93 -2.27
N ILE A 63 -0.06 2.86 -1.66
CA ILE A 63 0.87 2.94 -0.53
C ILE A 63 2.25 2.49 -0.99
N ASN A 64 3.23 3.40 -0.90
CA ASN A 64 4.61 3.19 -1.32
C ASN A 64 5.55 3.41 -0.11
N PRO A 65 5.84 2.36 0.68
CA PRO A 65 6.84 2.40 1.74
C PRO A 65 8.22 2.74 1.19
N GLN A 66 8.93 3.60 1.91
CA GLN A 66 10.27 4.08 1.57
C GLN A 66 11.32 3.47 2.53
N SER A 67 12.60 3.65 2.21
CA SER A 67 13.74 3.01 2.88
C SER A 67 14.06 3.49 4.30
N ASP A 68 13.24 4.36 4.89
CA ASP A 68 13.48 5.08 6.15
C ASP A 68 12.26 5.09 7.10
N LYS A 69 11.35 4.11 6.94
CA LYS A 69 10.07 4.04 7.68
C LYS A 69 9.11 5.19 7.34
N GLN A 70 9.40 5.97 6.31
CA GLN A 70 8.42 6.83 5.68
C GLN A 70 7.53 6.01 4.76
N ILE A 71 6.25 6.37 4.70
CA ILE A 71 5.26 5.77 3.82
C ILE A 71 4.70 6.90 2.98
N ALA A 72 4.94 6.83 1.67
CA ALA A 72 4.27 7.72 0.73
C ALA A 72 2.88 7.16 0.44
N VAL A 73 1.86 8.00 0.56
CA VAL A 73 0.46 7.68 0.29
C VAL A 73 -0.01 8.62 -0.81
N ASN A 74 -0.33 8.06 -1.96
CA ASN A 74 -0.98 8.77 -3.05
C ASN A 74 -2.46 8.41 -3.04
N ALA A 75 -3.33 9.40 -2.96
CA ALA A 75 -4.77 9.24 -2.95
C ALA A 75 -5.38 10.04 -4.10
N ILE A 76 -6.31 9.43 -4.83
CA ILE A 76 -7.07 10.09 -5.89
C ILE A 76 -8.55 9.93 -5.56
N LEU A 77 -9.20 11.07 -5.33
CA LEU A 77 -10.64 11.16 -5.23
C LEU A 77 -11.20 11.50 -6.62
N LYS A 78 -12.10 10.68 -7.13
CA LYS A 78 -12.83 10.92 -8.37
C LYS A 78 -14.27 11.23 -8.02
N VAL A 79 -14.79 12.31 -8.57
CA VAL A 79 -16.19 12.75 -8.44
C VAL A 79 -16.68 13.07 -9.83
N ASP A 80 -17.61 12.28 -10.37
CA ASP A 80 -18.03 12.35 -11.76
C ASP A 80 -16.81 12.28 -12.72
N ASP A 81 -16.62 13.31 -13.55
CA ASP A 81 -15.50 13.43 -14.50
C ASP A 81 -14.27 14.15 -13.90
N ASP A 82 -14.38 14.67 -12.67
CA ASP A 82 -13.31 15.38 -11.99
C ASP A 82 -12.45 14.44 -11.13
N SER A 83 -11.18 14.82 -10.97
CA SER A 83 -10.27 14.12 -10.06
C SER A 83 -9.43 15.09 -9.23
N ILE A 84 -9.30 14.77 -7.95
CA ILE A 84 -8.47 15.48 -6.99
C ILE A 84 -7.40 14.49 -6.52
N THR A 85 -6.13 14.85 -6.72
CA THR A 85 -5.00 14.07 -6.24
C THR A 85 -4.46 14.68 -4.95
N SER A 86 -4.12 13.83 -4.00
CA SER A 86 -3.49 14.21 -2.73
C SER A 86 -2.33 13.27 -2.45
N ASP A 87 -1.17 13.85 -2.19
CA ASP A 87 0.04 13.14 -1.79
C ASP A 87 0.36 13.47 -0.35
N MET A 88 0.60 12.44 0.47
CA MET A 88 1.08 12.62 1.83
C MET A 88 2.23 11.66 2.15
N PHE A 89 3.08 12.09 3.06
CA PHE A 89 4.12 11.27 3.65
C PHE A 89 3.80 11.08 5.13
N VAL A 90 3.67 9.83 5.56
CA VAL A 90 3.45 9.49 6.97
C VAL A 90 4.64 8.71 7.49
N MET A 91 5.01 8.93 8.75
CA MET A 91 6.07 8.17 9.41
C MET A 91 5.46 6.99 10.15
N GLU A 92 6.05 5.81 10.00
CA GLU A 92 5.69 4.66 10.80
C GLU A 92 5.90 4.99 12.28
N ARG A 93 4.83 4.86 13.07
CA ARG A 93 4.91 5.05 14.51
C ARG A 93 5.69 3.90 15.12
N GLN A 94 6.92 4.16 15.54
CA GLN A 94 7.65 3.19 16.34
C GLN A 94 6.94 3.02 17.68
N LYS A 95 6.61 1.79 18.07
CA LYS A 95 6.24 1.49 19.45
C LYS A 95 7.42 1.96 20.32
N ALA A 96 7.19 2.96 21.16
CA ALA A 96 8.10 3.22 22.26
C ALA A 96 8.07 1.98 23.15
N ASN A 97 9.20 1.28 23.26
CA ASN A 97 9.41 0.34 24.34
C ASN A 97 9.51 1.18 25.62
N ILE A 98 8.41 1.26 26.36
CA ILE A 98 8.37 1.76 27.74
C ILE A 98 8.56 0.56 28.66
#